data_AF-A0A556BA96-F1
#
_entry.id   AF-A0A556BA96-F1
#
_cell.length_a   1.000
_cell.length_b   1.000
_cell.length_c   1.000
_cell.angle_alpha   90.00
_cell.angle_beta   90.00
_cell.angle_gamma   90.00
#
_symmetry.space_group_name_H-M   'P 1'
#
loop_
_entity.id
_entity.type
_entity.pdbx_description
1 polymer ?
#
loop_
_entity_poly.entity_id
_entity_poly.type
_entity_poly.pdbx_seq_one_letter_code
_entity_poly.pdbx_strand_id
1 'polypeptide(L)'
;MRNENEMMSLFENIAMNDDRIRLSVLEGSRTNKNIPKDDFQDYDISFFVSDIESYKKDDYWLEIFGDLIFMQKPEDMELFPAELGNWFSYIMYFNDGIKIDLTLIPLNEIDQYLSDADGLVEILIDKDKHINEKIVPNDKKYWIKKPSEREFDDCCNEFWCVSAYIAKGFYRK
;
A
#
# COMPACT_ATOMS: atom_id res chain seq x y z
N MET A 1 -1.60 21.25 -3.29
CA MET A 1 -1.78 19.85 -2.88
C MET A 1 -2.81 19.26 -3.80
N ARG A 2 -2.39 18.23 -4.55
CA ARG A 2 -3.28 17.54 -5.48
C ARG A 2 -4.39 16.85 -4.69
N ASN A 3 -5.61 16.90 -5.20
CA ASN A 3 -6.77 16.26 -4.58
C ASN A 3 -6.93 14.81 -5.07
N GLU A 4 -7.86 14.06 -4.45
CA GLU A 4 -8.11 12.66 -4.78
C GLU A 4 -8.40 12.44 -6.27
N ASN A 5 -9.23 13.26 -6.90
CA ASN A 5 -9.55 13.10 -8.33
C ASN A 5 -8.32 13.33 -9.22
N GLU A 6 -7.45 14.27 -8.85
CA GLU A 6 -6.19 14.51 -9.57
C GLU A 6 -5.25 13.31 -9.46
N MET A 7 -5.16 12.69 -8.27
CA MET A 7 -4.34 11.51 -8.04
C MET A 7 -4.87 10.26 -8.75
N MET A 8 -6.17 10.01 -8.67
CA MET A 8 -6.79 8.88 -9.39
C MET A 8 -6.62 9.02 -10.90
N SER A 9 -6.85 10.22 -11.44
CA SER A 9 -6.62 10.50 -12.86
C SER A 9 -5.15 10.31 -13.25
N LEU A 10 -4.22 10.69 -12.38
CA LEU A 10 -2.78 10.49 -12.60
C LEU A 10 -2.44 9.00 -12.70
N PHE A 11 -2.91 8.16 -11.78
CA PHE A 11 -2.65 6.73 -11.81
C PHE A 11 -3.24 6.04 -13.04
N GLU A 12 -4.49 6.36 -13.37
CA GLU A 12 -5.14 5.85 -14.58
C GLU A 12 -4.37 6.26 -15.84
N ASN A 13 -3.91 7.53 -15.91
CA ASN A 13 -3.14 8.02 -17.04
C ASN A 13 -1.78 7.32 -17.15
N ILE A 14 -1.05 7.12 -16.05
CA ILE A 14 0.22 6.39 -16.06
C ILE A 14 -0.01 4.96 -16.56
N ALA A 15 -0.97 4.25 -15.95
CA ALA A 15 -1.30 2.89 -16.33
C ALA A 15 -1.74 2.80 -17.79
N MET A 16 -2.55 3.73 -18.30
CA MET A 16 -3.02 3.71 -19.68
C MET A 16 -1.93 4.03 -20.71
N ASN A 17 -1.01 4.94 -20.41
CA ASN A 17 0.03 5.39 -21.36
C ASN A 17 1.29 4.53 -21.36
N ASP A 18 1.48 3.64 -20.40
CA ASP A 18 2.60 2.68 -20.38
C ASP A 18 2.14 1.27 -20.75
N ASP A 19 2.57 0.77 -21.91
CA ASP A 19 2.18 -0.56 -22.42
C ASP A 19 2.68 -1.72 -21.55
N ARG A 20 3.70 -1.48 -20.73
CA ARG A 20 4.24 -2.47 -19.80
C ARG A 20 3.32 -2.68 -18.60
N ILE A 21 2.54 -1.66 -18.22
CA ILE A 21 1.52 -1.77 -17.17
C ILE A 21 0.25 -2.37 -17.80
N ARG A 22 -0.17 -3.54 -17.32
CA ARG A 22 -1.34 -4.25 -17.85
C ARG A 22 -2.55 -4.20 -16.92
N LEU A 23 -2.30 -4.16 -15.62
CA LEU A 23 -3.30 -4.03 -14.57
C LEU A 23 -2.80 -3.02 -13.54
N SER A 24 -3.70 -2.17 -13.04
CA SER A 24 -3.45 -1.23 -11.95
C SER A 24 -4.58 -1.31 -10.94
N VAL A 25 -4.22 -1.35 -9.68
CA VAL A 25 -5.14 -1.46 -8.55
C VAL A 25 -4.78 -0.46 -7.47
N LEU A 26 -5.79 0.15 -6.85
CA LEU A 26 -5.68 0.91 -5.62
C LEU A 26 -5.93 -0.04 -4.46
N GLU A 27 -5.13 0.09 -3.40
CA GLU A 27 -5.21 -0.75 -2.22
C GLU A 27 -5.46 0.06 -0.94
N GLY A 28 -5.55 -0.66 0.18
CA GLY A 28 -5.47 -0.06 1.50
C GLY A 28 -6.66 0.80 1.86
N SER A 29 -6.39 1.76 2.74
CA SER A 29 -7.44 2.47 3.51
C SER A 29 -8.39 3.28 2.61
N ARG A 30 -7.93 3.75 1.44
CA ARG A 30 -8.75 4.54 0.50
C ARG A 30 -9.84 3.72 -0.18
N THR A 31 -9.69 2.40 -0.27
CA THR A 31 -10.73 1.50 -0.79
C THR A 31 -11.78 1.14 0.27
N ASN A 32 -11.49 1.40 1.55
CA ASN A 32 -12.36 1.03 2.66
C ASN A 32 -13.50 2.06 2.86
N LYS A 33 -14.72 1.66 2.51
CA LYS A 33 -15.93 2.49 2.65
C LYS A 33 -16.44 2.63 4.09
N ASN A 34 -15.90 1.83 5.02
CA ASN A 34 -16.34 1.80 6.42
C ASN A 34 -15.58 2.77 7.32
N ILE A 35 -14.52 3.41 6.83
CA ILE A 35 -13.74 4.41 7.58
C ILE A 35 -13.98 5.81 7.01
N PRO A 36 -13.91 6.87 7.84
CA PRO A 36 -13.91 8.24 7.35
C PRO A 36 -12.66 8.48 6.48
N LYS A 37 -12.83 9.19 5.37
CA LYS A 37 -11.70 9.68 4.60
C LYS A 37 -11.06 10.87 5.29
N ASP A 38 -9.73 10.97 5.22
CA ASP A 38 -8.98 12.11 5.71
C ASP A 38 -7.77 12.43 4.82
N ASP A 39 -7.15 13.58 5.08
CA ASP A 39 -6.02 14.10 4.32
C ASP A 39 -4.69 13.37 4.60
N PHE A 40 -4.67 12.48 5.60
CA PHE A 40 -3.49 11.70 6.00
C PHE A 40 -3.49 10.28 5.44
N GLN A 41 -4.54 9.88 4.71
CA GLN A 41 -4.54 8.61 4.01
C GLN A 41 -3.52 8.63 2.86
N ASP A 42 -2.64 7.65 2.84
CA ASP A 42 -1.68 7.45 1.77
C ASP A 42 -2.36 6.84 0.52
N TYR A 43 -1.63 6.78 -0.60
CA TYR A 43 -2.05 6.04 -1.78
C TYR A 43 -1.23 4.77 -1.93
N ASP A 44 -1.85 3.63 -1.60
CA ASP A 44 -1.31 2.31 -1.89
C ASP A 44 -1.72 1.91 -3.32
N ILE A 45 -0.77 1.83 -4.24
CA ILE A 45 -1.03 1.53 -5.66
C ILE A 45 -0.15 0.38 -6.11
N SER A 46 -0.73 -0.59 -6.81
CA SER A 46 0.02 -1.69 -7.42
C SER A 46 -0.11 -1.66 -8.94
N PHE A 47 1.02 -1.75 -9.63
CA PHE A 47 1.11 -1.91 -11.08
C PHE A 47 1.60 -3.33 -11.42
N PHE A 48 0.80 -4.04 -12.20
CA PHE A 48 1.16 -5.34 -12.73
C PHE A 48 1.83 -5.16 -14.08
N VAL A 49 3.12 -5.50 -14.12
CA VAL A 49 4.00 -5.14 -15.21
C VAL A 49 4.55 -6.36 -15.94
N SER A 50 4.70 -6.24 -17.26
CA SER A 50 5.29 -7.28 -18.10
C SER A 50 6.83 -7.34 -18.04
N ASP A 51 7.48 -6.24 -17.63
CA ASP A 51 8.94 -6.12 -17.51
C ASP A 51 9.32 -5.26 -16.30
N ILE A 52 9.42 -5.90 -15.12
CA ILE A 52 9.79 -5.21 -13.87
C ILE A 52 11.22 -4.69 -13.90
N GLU A 53 12.15 -5.41 -14.55
CA GLU A 53 13.56 -5.02 -14.62
C GLU A 53 13.74 -3.72 -15.41
N SER A 54 12.86 -3.41 -16.37
CA SER A 54 12.87 -2.11 -17.05
C SER A 54 12.65 -0.92 -16.12
N TYR A 55 11.84 -1.07 -15.06
CA TYR A 55 11.57 -0.02 -14.08
C TYR A 55 12.66 0.13 -13.02
N LYS A 56 13.46 -0.93 -12.82
CA LYS A 56 14.56 -0.95 -11.84
C LYS A 56 15.88 -0.39 -12.39
N LYS A 57 15.95 -0.13 -13.70
CA LYS A 57 17.16 0.39 -14.36
C LYS A 57 17.50 1.81 -13.93
N ASP A 58 16.49 2.65 -13.80
CA ASP A 58 16.58 4.04 -13.38
C ASP A 58 15.25 4.51 -12.82
N ASP A 59 15.30 5.55 -12.00
CA ASP A 59 14.15 6.08 -11.27
C ASP A 59 13.49 7.27 -12.00
N TYR A 60 13.94 7.66 -13.21
CA TYR A 60 13.46 8.87 -13.89
C TYR A 60 11.98 8.80 -14.27
N TRP A 61 11.47 7.60 -14.54
CA TRP A 61 10.05 7.41 -14.84
C TRP A 61 9.13 7.80 -13.68
N LEU A 62 9.64 7.89 -12.45
CA LEU A 62 8.88 8.32 -11.28
C LEU A 62 8.62 9.84 -11.26
N GLU A 63 9.32 10.64 -12.07
CA GLU A 63 9.11 12.10 -12.15
C GLU A 63 7.68 12.46 -12.58
N ILE A 64 6.99 11.57 -13.30
CA ILE A 64 5.59 11.74 -13.69
C ILE A 64 4.65 11.85 -12.48
N PHE A 65 5.04 11.32 -11.31
CA PHE A 65 4.27 11.43 -10.09
C PHE A 65 4.42 12.79 -9.40
N GLY A 66 5.30 13.68 -9.88
CA GLY A 66 5.46 15.04 -9.36
C GLY A 66 6.74 15.24 -8.54
N ASP A 67 6.80 16.35 -7.82
CA ASP A 67 8.01 16.81 -7.12
C ASP A 67 8.32 15.95 -5.88
N LEU A 68 9.19 14.96 -6.06
CA LEU A 68 9.64 14.03 -5.02
C LEU A 68 10.58 14.72 -4.02
N ILE A 69 10.31 14.54 -2.73
CA ILE A 69 11.16 15.03 -1.62
C ILE A 69 12.03 13.91 -1.07
N PHE A 70 11.44 12.74 -0.87
CA PHE A 70 12.11 11.59 -0.28
C PHE A 70 11.51 10.30 -0.82
N MET A 71 12.34 9.27 -0.98
CA MET A 71 11.92 7.95 -1.44
C MET A 71 12.71 6.86 -0.74
N GLN A 72 12.04 5.76 -0.44
CA GLN A 72 12.64 4.51 -0.02
C GLN A 72 12.29 3.41 -1.02
N LYS A 73 13.25 2.50 -1.26
CA LYS A 73 13.09 1.29 -2.07
C LYS A 73 13.37 0.07 -1.19
N PRO A 74 12.36 -0.49 -0.50
CA PRO A 74 12.58 -1.55 0.48
C PRO A 74 13.38 -2.75 -0.05
N GLU A 75 13.15 -3.13 -1.30
CA GLU A 75 13.83 -4.26 -1.95
C GLU A 75 15.24 -3.93 -2.48
N ASP A 76 15.69 -2.67 -2.38
CA ASP A 76 16.99 -2.18 -2.85
C ASP A 76 17.77 -1.49 -1.71
N MET A 77 17.76 -2.13 -0.54
CA MET A 77 18.53 -1.70 0.64
C MET A 77 19.60 -2.73 1.01
N GLU A 78 20.76 -2.23 1.47
CA GLU A 78 21.81 -3.10 2.04
C GLU A 78 21.55 -3.40 3.52
N LEU A 79 21.03 -2.41 4.27
CA LEU A 79 20.83 -2.51 5.72
C LEU A 79 19.69 -3.49 6.09
N PHE A 80 18.67 -3.58 5.24
CA PHE A 80 17.51 -4.44 5.44
C PHE A 80 17.35 -5.35 4.21
N PRO A 81 17.28 -6.67 4.40
CA PRO A 81 17.10 -7.59 3.28
C PRO A 81 15.72 -7.43 2.65
N ALA A 82 15.63 -7.69 1.35
CA ALA A 82 14.36 -7.72 0.62
C ALA A 82 13.49 -8.90 1.10
N GLU A 83 12.20 -8.64 1.34
CA GLU A 83 11.24 -9.64 1.85
C GLU A 83 10.02 -9.86 0.92
N LEU A 84 9.77 -8.97 -0.06
CA LEU A 84 8.63 -9.03 -0.97
C LEU A 84 8.81 -9.98 -2.18
N GLY A 85 9.79 -10.89 -2.14
CA GLY A 85 10.01 -11.86 -3.21
C GLY A 85 10.38 -11.21 -4.55
N ASN A 86 9.55 -11.40 -5.58
CA ASN A 86 9.78 -10.86 -6.92
C ASN A 86 9.18 -9.46 -7.13
N TRP A 87 8.53 -8.89 -6.12
CA TRP A 87 7.93 -7.57 -6.22
C TRP A 87 8.98 -6.50 -5.96
N PHE A 88 8.65 -5.26 -6.29
CA PHE A 88 9.54 -4.14 -6.03
C PHE A 88 8.72 -2.90 -5.69
N SER A 89 8.99 -2.28 -4.55
CA SER A 89 8.20 -1.17 -4.04
C SER A 89 8.98 0.15 -3.94
N TYR A 90 8.24 1.25 -4.07
CA TYR A 90 8.70 2.61 -3.89
C TYR A 90 7.77 3.30 -2.89
N ILE A 91 8.33 3.72 -1.76
CA ILE A 91 7.64 4.54 -0.76
C ILE A 91 8.06 5.98 -0.99
N MET A 92 7.16 6.79 -1.54
CA MET A 92 7.47 8.12 -2.08
C MET A 92 6.73 9.23 -1.32
N TYR A 93 7.45 10.28 -0.95
CA TYR A 93 6.93 11.47 -0.29
C TYR A 93 7.11 12.69 -1.20
N PHE A 94 6.03 13.39 -1.48
CA PHE A 94 6.01 14.52 -2.42
C PHE A 94 5.96 15.87 -1.69
N ASN A 95 6.41 16.93 -2.37
CA ASN A 95 6.47 18.28 -1.83
C ASN A 95 5.09 18.85 -1.43
N ASP A 96 4.04 18.31 -2.03
CA ASP A 96 2.68 18.71 -1.74
C ASP A 96 2.03 17.92 -0.59
N GLY A 97 2.79 17.09 0.13
CA GLY A 97 2.36 16.38 1.34
C GLY A 97 1.81 14.98 1.09
N ILE A 98 1.62 14.58 -0.17
CA ILE A 98 1.14 13.25 -0.54
C ILE A 98 2.23 12.20 -0.31
N LYS A 99 1.83 11.04 0.21
CA LYS A 99 2.62 9.81 0.23
C LYS A 99 2.00 8.77 -0.71
N ILE A 100 2.84 8.12 -1.50
CA ILE A 100 2.46 7.05 -2.43
C ILE A 100 3.32 5.83 -2.12
N ASP A 101 2.68 4.71 -1.84
CA ASP A 101 3.31 3.40 -1.74
C ASP A 101 3.00 2.66 -3.05
N LEU A 102 3.96 2.67 -3.96
CA LEU A 102 3.85 2.04 -5.27
C LEU A 102 4.52 0.68 -5.27
N THR A 103 3.78 -0.38 -5.58
CA THR A 103 4.33 -1.73 -5.74
C THR A 103 4.28 -2.17 -7.21
N LEU A 104 5.40 -2.67 -7.72
CA LEU A 104 5.48 -3.33 -9.01
C LEU A 104 5.39 -4.84 -8.81
N ILE A 105 4.44 -5.46 -9.49
CA ILE A 105 4.16 -6.89 -9.38
C ILE A 105 4.33 -7.53 -10.77
N PRO A 106 5.09 -8.63 -10.91
CA PRO A 106 5.17 -9.36 -12.17
C PRO A 106 3.78 -9.81 -12.63
N LEU A 107 3.49 -9.63 -13.92
CA LEU A 107 2.16 -9.93 -14.48
C LEU A 107 1.71 -11.39 -14.25
N ASN A 108 2.65 -12.32 -14.20
CA ASN A 108 2.39 -13.73 -13.96
C ASN A 108 2.05 -14.07 -12.49
N GLU A 109 2.06 -13.08 -11.58
CA GLU A 109 1.75 -13.25 -10.15
C GLU A 109 0.38 -12.66 -9.75
N ILE A 110 -0.47 -12.28 -10.72
CA ILE A 110 -1.84 -11.80 -10.45
C ILE A 110 -2.61 -12.77 -9.55
N ASP A 111 -2.60 -14.06 -9.85
CA ASP A 111 -3.36 -15.06 -9.07
C ASP A 111 -2.87 -15.16 -7.63
N GLN A 112 -1.54 -15.08 -7.42
CA GLN A 112 -0.95 -15.10 -6.08
C GLN A 112 -1.34 -13.82 -5.32
N TYR A 113 -1.19 -12.66 -5.95
CA TYR A 113 -1.62 -11.38 -5.37
C TYR A 113 -3.09 -11.42 -4.93
N LEU A 114 -4.00 -11.89 -5.79
CA LEU A 114 -5.44 -11.95 -5.47
C LEU A 114 -5.76 -12.91 -4.33
N SER A 115 -5.01 -14.03 -4.22
CA SER A 115 -5.14 -14.99 -3.12
C SER A 115 -4.71 -14.38 -1.79
N ASP A 116 -3.61 -13.64 -1.79
CA ASP A 116 -2.98 -13.11 -0.58
C ASP A 116 -3.60 -11.76 -0.14
N ALA A 117 -4.20 -11.02 -1.08
CA ALA A 117 -4.82 -9.71 -0.89
C ALA A 117 -5.73 -9.67 0.34
N ASP A 118 -5.62 -8.61 1.14
CA ASP A 118 -6.35 -8.44 2.39
C ASP A 118 -7.87 -8.20 2.20
N GLY A 119 -8.29 -7.92 0.97
CA GLY A 119 -9.66 -7.61 0.57
C GLY A 119 -9.92 -6.13 0.30
N LEU A 120 -8.98 -5.23 0.62
CA LEU A 120 -9.06 -3.80 0.36
C LEU A 120 -8.42 -3.45 -0.98
N VAL A 121 -8.98 -4.00 -2.06
CA VAL A 121 -8.46 -3.84 -3.43
C VAL A 121 -9.54 -3.30 -4.36
N GLU A 122 -9.24 -2.23 -5.06
CA GLU A 122 -10.06 -1.63 -6.12
C GLU A 122 -9.30 -1.63 -7.45
N ILE A 123 -9.88 -2.22 -8.49
CA ILE A 123 -9.28 -2.24 -9.83
C ILE A 123 -9.50 -0.89 -10.48
N LEU A 124 -8.41 -0.24 -10.92
CA LEU A 124 -8.46 1.02 -11.66
C LEU A 124 -8.47 0.75 -13.17
N ILE A 125 -7.49 -0.02 -13.65
CA ILE A 125 -7.30 -0.34 -15.07
C ILE A 125 -7.00 -1.82 -15.22
N ASP A 126 -7.69 -2.50 -16.12
CA ASP A 126 -7.36 -3.86 -16.57
C ASP A 126 -7.43 -3.90 -18.11
N LYS A 127 -6.27 -3.85 -18.77
CA LYS A 127 -6.17 -3.74 -20.23
C LYS A 127 -6.50 -5.04 -20.95
N ASP A 128 -6.28 -6.17 -20.28
CA ASP A 128 -6.37 -7.51 -20.88
C ASP A 128 -7.58 -8.30 -20.37
N LYS A 129 -8.32 -7.76 -19.39
CA LYS A 129 -9.41 -8.44 -18.70
C LYS A 129 -8.92 -9.69 -17.96
N HIS A 130 -7.79 -9.56 -17.26
CA HIS A 130 -7.26 -10.60 -16.39
C HIS A 130 -8.25 -10.92 -15.26
N ILE A 131 -8.98 -9.92 -14.79
CA ILE A 131 -9.95 -10.09 -13.70
C ILE A 131 -11.35 -10.32 -14.26
N ASN A 132 -11.84 -11.55 -14.14
CA ASN A 132 -13.17 -11.96 -14.62
C ASN A 132 -14.30 -11.67 -13.64
N GLU A 133 -13.99 -11.54 -12.35
CA GLU A 133 -14.97 -11.34 -11.29
C GLU A 133 -14.84 -9.96 -10.66
N LYS A 134 -15.97 -9.34 -10.33
CA LYS A 134 -15.96 -8.04 -9.67
C LYS A 134 -15.37 -8.17 -8.27
N ILE A 135 -14.21 -7.56 -8.06
CA ILE A 135 -13.63 -7.37 -6.72
C ILE A 135 -14.43 -6.27 -6.01
N VAL A 136 -14.90 -6.56 -4.80
CA VAL A 136 -15.56 -5.59 -3.94
C VAL A 136 -14.69 -5.37 -2.70
N PRO A 137 -14.09 -4.17 -2.54
CA PRO A 137 -13.30 -3.85 -1.37
C PRO A 137 -14.06 -4.15 -0.08
N ASN A 138 -13.42 -4.88 0.83
CA ASN A 138 -13.98 -5.19 2.14
C ASN A 138 -12.87 -5.33 3.20
N ASP A 139 -13.18 -4.88 4.41
CA ASP A 139 -12.27 -4.85 5.55
C ASP A 139 -12.46 -6.03 6.51
N LYS A 140 -13.16 -7.09 6.09
CA LYS A 140 -13.54 -8.20 6.98
C LYS A 140 -12.33 -8.92 7.60
N LYS A 141 -11.18 -8.96 6.91
CA LYS A 141 -9.94 -9.52 7.47
C LYS A 141 -9.42 -8.71 8.67
N TYR A 142 -9.75 -7.43 8.75
CA TYR A 142 -9.40 -6.54 9.86
C TYR A 142 -10.39 -6.60 11.02
N TRP A 143 -11.55 -7.24 10.84
CA TRP A 143 -12.56 -7.32 11.90
C TRP A 143 -12.06 -8.26 13.00
N ILE A 144 -11.63 -7.66 14.10
CA ILE A 144 -11.37 -8.40 15.32
C ILE A 144 -12.71 -8.87 15.88
N LYS A 145 -12.78 -10.14 16.30
CA LYS A 145 -13.97 -10.67 16.98
C LYS A 145 -14.24 -9.83 18.23
N LYS A 146 -15.52 -9.60 18.54
CA LYS A 146 -15.89 -9.01 19.82
C LYS A 146 -15.23 -9.82 20.94
N PRO A 147 -14.37 -9.22 21.79
CA PRO A 147 -13.71 -9.96 22.84
C PRO A 147 -14.75 -10.46 23.83
N SER A 148 -14.47 -11.60 24.44
CA SER A 148 -15.11 -11.95 25.70
C SER A 148 -14.77 -10.92 26.78
N GLU A 149 -15.58 -10.87 27.84
CA GLU A 149 -15.31 -10.00 29.00
C GLU A 149 -13.89 -10.23 29.55
N ARG A 150 -13.43 -11.49 29.57
CA ARG A 150 -12.09 -11.85 30.04
C ARG A 150 -10.98 -11.37 29.11
N GLU A 151 -11.12 -11.55 27.80
CA GLU A 151 -10.11 -11.05 26.85
C GLU A 151 -9.98 -9.51 26.92
N PHE A 152 -11.09 -8.82 27.18
CA PHE A 152 -11.07 -7.37 27.40
C PHE A 152 -10.30 -6.99 28.68
N ASP A 153 -10.58 -7.66 29.80
CA ASP A 153 -9.88 -7.44 31.07
C ASP A 153 -8.39 -7.77 30.96
N ASP A 154 -8.04 -8.90 30.35
CA ASP A 154 -6.65 -9.33 30.10
C ASP A 154 -5.89 -8.28 29.27
N CYS A 155 -6.52 -7.73 28.22
CA CYS A 155 -5.93 -6.67 27.38
C CYS A 155 -5.68 -5.38 28.17
N CYS A 156 -6.64 -4.95 28.99
CA CYS A 156 -6.48 -3.78 29.87
C CYS A 156 -5.36 -4.00 30.89
N ASN A 157 -5.34 -5.17 31.53
CA ASN A 157 -4.32 -5.51 32.51
C ASN A 157 -2.91 -5.47 31.90
N GLU A 158 -2.72 -6.08 30.73
CA GLU A 158 -1.42 -6.07 30.03
C GLU A 158 -0.99 -4.65 29.66
N PHE A 159 -1.91 -3.85 29.08
CA PHE A 159 -1.64 -2.46 28.73
C PHE A 159 -1.14 -1.64 29.93
N TRP A 160 -1.84 -1.72 31.06
CA TRP A 160 -1.45 -0.97 32.26
C TRP A 160 -0.15 -1.49 32.90
N CYS A 161 0.08 -2.81 32.88
CA CYS A 161 1.30 -3.42 33.39
C CYS A 161 2.53 -2.94 32.59
N VAL A 162 2.48 -3.04 31.26
CA VAL A 162 3.58 -2.59 30.37
C VAL A 162 3.79 -1.09 30.48
N SER A 163 2.71 -0.30 30.57
CA SER A 163 2.79 1.16 30.75
C SER A 163 3.59 1.54 32.01
N ALA A 164 3.43 0.80 33.10
CA ALA A 164 4.19 1.04 34.33
C ALA A 164 5.70 0.75 34.16
N TYR A 165 6.07 -0.22 33.31
CA TYR A 165 7.48 -0.47 32.98
C TYR A 165 8.09 0.65 32.15
N ILE A 166 7.35 1.16 31.15
CA ILE A 166 7.76 2.30 30.34
C ILE A 166 8.01 3.52 31.25
N ALA A 167 7.08 3.83 32.17
CA ALA A 167 7.24 4.92 33.13
C ALA A 167 8.48 4.76 34.03
N LYS A 168 8.73 3.53 34.53
CA LYS A 168 9.94 3.23 35.29
C LYS A 168 11.21 3.40 34.45
N GLY A 169 11.18 3.03 33.16
CA GLY A 169 12.28 3.23 32.22
C GLY A 169 12.65 4.70 32.12
N PHE A 170 11.67 5.57 31.85
CA PHE A 170 11.88 7.03 31.81
C PHE A 170 12.43 7.59 33.12
N TYR A 171 11.95 7.11 34.26
CA TYR A 171 12.41 7.61 35.57
C TYR A 171 13.84 7.18 35.93
N ARG A 172 14.29 6.02 35.45
CA ARG A 172 15.55 5.40 35.89
C ARG A 172 16.82 6.00 35.25
N LYS A 173 16.69 6.78 34.17
CA LYS A 173 17.78 7.24 33.28
C LYS A 173 18.54 6.11 32.61
#